data_AF-A0A368W4G7-F1
#
_entry.id   AF-A0A368W4G7-F1
#
_cell.length_a   1.000
_cell.length_b   1.000
_cell.length_c   1.000
_cell.angle_alpha   90.00
_cell.angle_beta   90.00
_cell.angle_gamma   90.00
#
_symmetry.space_group_name_H-M   'P 1'
#
loop_
_entity.id
_entity.type
_entity.pdbx_description
1 polymer ?
#
loop_
_entity_poly.entity_id
_entity_poly.type
_entity_poly.pdbx_seq_one_letter_code
_entity_poly.pdbx_strand_id
1 'polypeptide(L)'
;MNIKFPKINLDREKTQIEFTDNKNIQQDDEEEKEVLSITKWRSAEQQVCKILNYKNYNVKDVSKQNLGFDIEGIDPDGNDIYFEVKSVDNFGQSFIITNNEWSAAKDKGGKYVITIIKQEGNKLKVAFLKNPLKKLNMDRKCRQWVWECTNYSFDTQVFKLSKS
;
A
#
# COMPACT_ATOMS: atom_id res chain seq x y z
N MET A 1 -71.27 -18.60 44.97
CA MET A 1 -70.57 -19.77 44.37
C MET A 1 -69.09 -19.69 44.76
N ASN A 2 -68.55 -20.69 45.49
CA ASN A 2 -67.09 -20.92 45.63
C ASN A 2 -66.50 -21.22 44.21
N ILE A 3 -65.22 -21.03 43.84
CA ILE A 3 -63.96 -21.45 44.47
C ILE A 3 -62.73 -20.66 43.87
N LYS A 4 -61.58 -20.79 44.54
CA LYS A 4 -60.26 -20.08 44.53
C LYS A 4 -59.31 -20.08 43.29
N PHE A 5 -58.60 -18.93 43.16
CA PHE A 5 -57.15 -18.58 42.93
C PHE A 5 -56.27 -19.20 41.80
N PRO A 6 -55.30 -18.42 41.24
CA PRO A 6 -53.89 -18.39 41.73
C PRO A 6 -53.33 -16.94 41.84
N LYS A 7 -52.57 -16.55 42.87
CA LYS A 7 -51.13 -16.73 43.19
C LYS A 7 -50.12 -16.32 42.09
N ILE A 8 -49.34 -15.31 42.47
CA ILE A 8 -48.11 -14.77 41.87
C ILE A 8 -47.03 -15.86 41.77
N ASN A 9 -46.18 -15.84 40.72
CA ASN A 9 -44.79 -16.26 40.85
C ASN A 9 -43.86 -15.61 39.79
N LEU A 10 -42.84 -14.92 40.32
CA LEU A 10 -41.44 -14.82 39.90
C LEU A 10 -41.06 -15.29 38.47
N ASP A 11 -40.38 -14.44 37.68
CA ASP A 11 -38.93 -14.24 37.82
C ASP A 11 -38.33 -13.35 36.69
N ARG A 12 -37.27 -12.64 37.07
CA ARG A 12 -36.12 -12.19 36.25
C ARG A 12 -36.27 -10.94 35.39
N GLU A 13 -35.91 -9.85 36.06
CA GLU A 13 -34.92 -8.82 35.67
C GLU A 13 -34.76 -8.38 34.21
N LYS A 14 -34.58 -7.05 34.12
CA LYS A 14 -34.05 -6.21 33.03
C LYS A 14 -35.11 -5.74 32.03
N THR A 15 -35.46 -4.46 32.11
CA THR A 15 -34.99 -3.40 31.19
C THR A 15 -35.77 -2.10 31.47
N GLN A 16 -35.06 -1.01 31.74
CA GLN A 16 -35.53 0.39 31.79
C GLN A 16 -34.33 1.19 31.24
N ILE A 17 -34.39 2.09 30.27
CA ILE A 17 -35.47 2.82 29.57
C ILE A 17 -34.93 3.17 28.18
N GLU A 18 -35.72 3.01 27.11
CA GLU A 18 -35.66 3.89 25.94
C GLU A 18 -37.08 4.08 25.42
N PHE A 19 -37.51 5.34 25.31
CA PHE A 19 -38.64 5.88 24.52
C PHE A 19 -38.58 7.40 24.80
N THR A 20 -38.46 8.33 23.87
CA THR A 20 -39.17 8.62 22.61
C THR A 20 -38.55 9.95 22.13
N ASP A 21 -38.66 10.49 20.93
CA ASP A 21 -39.21 10.16 19.62
C ASP A 21 -38.62 11.27 18.73
N ASN A 22 -38.28 10.97 17.48
CA ASN A 22 -38.89 11.68 16.35
C ASN A 22 -38.40 11.13 15.03
N LYS A 23 -39.36 10.57 14.28
CA LYS A 23 -39.27 10.31 12.86
C LYS A 23 -39.28 11.64 12.11
N ASN A 24 -38.31 11.84 11.22
CA ASN A 24 -38.67 12.15 9.85
C ASN A 24 -37.61 11.69 8.87
N ILE A 25 -38.09 10.96 7.88
CA ILE A 25 -37.36 10.28 6.82
C ILE A 25 -36.98 11.31 5.76
N GLN A 26 -35.69 11.40 5.44
CA GLN A 26 -35.23 11.67 4.07
C GLN A 26 -34.20 10.61 3.75
N GLN A 27 -34.57 9.76 2.80
CA GLN A 27 -33.83 8.63 2.30
C GLN A 27 -32.93 9.16 1.19
N ASP A 28 -31.68 9.46 1.54
CA ASP A 28 -30.61 9.62 0.57
C ASP A 28 -29.73 8.37 0.71
N ASP A 29 -29.68 7.57 -0.35
CA ASP A 29 -28.85 6.37 -0.45
C ASP A 29 -27.36 6.78 -0.43
N GLU A 30 -26.81 7.04 0.76
CA GLU A 30 -25.37 7.14 0.95
C GLU A 30 -24.76 5.74 0.79
N GLU A 31 -24.31 5.47 -0.42
CA GLU A 31 -23.42 4.37 -0.77
C GLU A 31 -22.30 4.28 0.29
N GLU A 32 -22.39 3.27 1.17
CA GLU A 32 -21.47 3.05 2.27
C GLU A 32 -20.08 2.79 1.68
N LYS A 33 -19.29 3.85 1.51
CA LYS A 33 -17.94 3.78 0.96
C LYS A 33 -17.13 2.84 1.83
N GLU A 34 -16.82 1.68 1.27
CA GLU A 34 -16.03 0.62 1.90
C GLU A 34 -14.77 1.24 2.53
N VAL A 35 -14.71 1.29 3.87
CA VAL A 35 -13.60 1.96 4.55
C VAL A 35 -12.32 1.17 4.29
N LEU A 36 -11.41 1.74 3.51
CA LEU A 36 -10.17 1.08 3.11
C LEU A 36 -9.34 0.63 4.32
N SER A 37 -9.36 -0.68 4.61
CA SER A 37 -8.59 -1.28 5.70
C SER A 37 -7.16 -1.62 5.25
N ILE A 38 -6.17 -0.82 5.64
CA ILE A 38 -4.76 -1.10 5.35
C ILE A 38 -4.14 -1.82 6.54
N THR A 39 -3.69 -3.06 6.33
CA THR A 39 -2.98 -3.82 7.36
C THR A 39 -1.48 -3.47 7.35
N LYS A 40 -0.93 -3.19 8.54
CA LYS A 40 0.48 -2.81 8.76
C LYS A 40 1.53 -3.82 8.28
N TRP A 41 1.19 -5.11 8.21
CA TRP A 41 2.14 -6.19 7.85
C TRP A 41 2.45 -6.30 6.35
N ARG A 42 1.76 -5.53 5.50
CA ARG A 42 2.01 -5.53 4.04
C ARG A 42 3.23 -4.67 3.69
N SER A 43 3.92 -5.03 2.61
CA SER A 43 4.99 -4.17 2.08
C SER A 43 4.45 -2.82 1.63
N ALA A 44 5.33 -1.83 1.46
CA ALA A 44 4.94 -0.48 1.04
C ALA A 44 4.22 -0.50 -0.32
N GLU A 45 4.72 -1.32 -1.25
CA GLU A 45 4.20 -1.51 -2.61
C GLU A 45 2.78 -2.08 -2.57
N GLN A 46 2.57 -3.11 -1.76
CA GLN A 46 1.24 -3.71 -1.58
C GLN A 46 0.23 -2.73 -0.97
N GLN A 47 0.66 -1.90 -0.01
CA GLN A 47 -0.20 -0.87 0.58
C GLN A 47 -0.59 0.18 -0.46
N VAL A 48 0.38 0.68 -1.24
CA VAL A 48 0.13 1.64 -2.32
C VAL A 48 -0.78 1.04 -3.39
N CYS A 49 -0.54 -0.20 -3.81
CA CYS A 49 -1.36 -0.90 -4.79
C CYS A 49 -2.83 -0.99 -4.34
N LYS A 50 -3.07 -1.32 -3.05
CA LYS A 50 -4.43 -1.33 -2.48
C LYS A 50 -5.08 0.07 -2.49
N ILE A 51 -4.32 1.11 -2.13
CA ILE A 51 -4.81 2.50 -2.14
C ILE A 51 -5.18 2.95 -3.55
N LEU A 52 -4.36 2.60 -4.55
CA LEU A 52 -4.62 2.94 -5.94
C LEU A 52 -5.88 2.26 -6.45
N ASN A 53 -6.03 0.95 -6.22
CA ASN A 53 -7.23 0.22 -6.65
C ASN A 53 -8.52 0.77 -6.01
N TYR A 54 -8.47 1.19 -4.74
CA TYR A 54 -9.59 1.89 -4.10
C TYR A 54 -9.89 3.28 -4.67
N LYS A 55 -8.89 3.92 -5.29
CA LYS A 55 -9.06 5.18 -6.03
C LYS A 55 -9.45 4.94 -7.50
N ASN A 56 -10.02 3.78 -7.81
CA ASN A 56 -10.47 3.37 -9.14
C ASN A 56 -9.35 3.27 -10.19
N TYR A 57 -8.10 3.11 -9.76
CA TYR A 57 -7.07 2.61 -10.66
C TYR A 57 -7.27 1.10 -10.85
N ASN A 58 -6.82 0.56 -11.98
CA ASN A 58 -6.71 -0.89 -12.18
C ASN A 58 -5.23 -1.25 -12.26
N VAL A 59 -4.62 -1.53 -11.11
CA VAL A 59 -3.17 -1.73 -10.98
C VAL A 59 -2.79 -3.03 -10.29
N LYS A 60 -1.57 -3.49 -10.59
CA LYS A 60 -0.95 -4.69 -9.99
C LYS A 60 0.48 -4.41 -9.55
N ASP A 61 0.92 -5.15 -8.54
CA ASP A 61 2.29 -5.13 -8.03
C ASP A 61 3.21 -5.94 -8.96
N VAL A 62 4.26 -5.28 -9.47
CA VAL A 62 5.29 -5.84 -10.36
C VAL A 62 6.71 -5.59 -9.83
N SER A 63 6.85 -5.20 -8.56
CA SER A 63 8.13 -4.88 -7.90
C SER A 63 9.21 -5.95 -8.06
N LYS A 64 8.81 -7.22 -8.14
CA LYS A 64 9.73 -8.37 -8.30
C LYS A 64 10.21 -8.62 -9.73
N GLN A 65 9.78 -7.81 -10.70
CA GLN A 65 10.08 -8.02 -12.12
C GLN A 65 11.23 -7.13 -12.63
N ASN A 66 11.78 -6.24 -11.80
CA ASN A 66 12.90 -5.35 -12.14
C ASN A 66 12.64 -4.46 -13.38
N LEU A 67 11.41 -3.94 -13.50
CA LEU A 67 10.98 -3.11 -14.65
C LEU A 67 11.32 -1.61 -14.50
N GLY A 68 11.92 -1.22 -13.38
CA GLY A 68 12.20 0.19 -13.03
C GLY A 68 10.98 0.93 -12.45
N PHE A 69 9.95 0.20 -12.04
CA PHE A 69 8.79 0.65 -11.27
C PHE A 69 8.20 -0.54 -10.50
N ASP A 70 7.49 -0.25 -9.42
CA ASP A 70 6.90 -1.27 -8.53
C ASP A 70 5.48 -1.66 -8.91
N ILE A 71 4.72 -0.76 -9.52
CA ILE A 71 3.29 -0.93 -9.80
C ILE A 71 3.01 -0.44 -11.21
N GLU A 72 2.19 -1.21 -11.95
CA GLU A 72 1.69 -0.81 -13.27
C GLU A 72 0.18 -1.03 -13.39
N GLY A 73 -0.44 -0.29 -14.28
CA GLY A 73 -1.83 -0.50 -14.62
C GLY A 73 -2.43 0.65 -15.41
N ILE A 74 -3.74 0.82 -15.24
CA ILE A 74 -4.57 1.80 -15.95
C ILE A 74 -5.13 2.81 -14.95
N ASP A 75 -5.06 4.10 -15.30
CA ASP A 75 -5.68 5.19 -14.54
C ASP A 75 -7.19 5.27 -14.80
N PRO A 76 -7.96 6.04 -13.99
CA PRO A 76 -9.41 6.16 -14.17
C PRO A 76 -9.83 6.70 -15.54
N ASP A 77 -8.91 7.38 -16.25
CA ASP A 77 -9.15 7.94 -17.59
C ASP A 77 -8.82 6.93 -18.71
N GLY A 78 -8.39 5.71 -18.38
CA GLY A 78 -8.08 4.65 -19.33
C GLY A 78 -6.64 4.66 -19.86
N ASN A 79 -5.74 5.46 -19.28
CA ASN A 79 -4.35 5.56 -19.74
C ASN A 79 -3.41 4.68 -18.91
N ASP A 80 -2.32 4.20 -19.54
CA ASP A 80 -1.28 3.49 -18.78
C ASP A 80 -0.62 4.40 -17.76
N ILE A 81 -0.38 3.85 -16.58
CA ILE A 81 0.32 4.54 -15.49
C ILE A 81 1.24 3.59 -14.73
N TYR A 82 2.36 4.15 -14.26
CA TYR A 82 3.44 3.40 -13.62
C TYR A 82 3.86 4.11 -12.34
N PHE A 83 3.97 3.38 -11.24
CA PHE A 83 4.36 3.92 -9.94
C PHE A 83 5.61 3.25 -9.39
N GLU A 84 6.55 4.07 -8.96
CA GLU A 84 7.71 3.69 -8.16
C GLU A 84 7.47 4.09 -6.70
N VAL A 85 7.64 3.19 -5.75
CA VAL A 85 7.28 3.40 -4.35
C VAL A 85 8.54 3.65 -3.51
N LYS A 86 8.57 4.79 -2.81
CA LYS A 86 9.65 5.13 -1.87
C LYS A 86 9.08 5.33 -0.47
N SER A 87 9.48 4.45 0.45
CA SER A 87 9.18 4.60 1.87
C SER A 87 10.16 5.59 2.52
N VAL A 88 9.63 6.52 3.31
CA VAL A 88 10.43 7.52 4.03
C VAL A 88 9.94 7.68 5.47
N ASP A 89 10.86 8.04 6.37
CA ASP A 89 10.51 8.37 7.75
C ASP A 89 9.84 9.74 7.84
N ASN A 90 10.26 10.67 6.98
CA ASN A 90 9.75 12.04 6.92
C ASN A 90 9.58 12.53 5.48
N PHE A 91 8.48 13.24 5.21
CA PHE A 91 8.35 13.95 3.94
C PHE A 91 9.43 15.02 3.82
N GLY A 92 10.00 15.15 2.63
CA GLY A 92 11.14 16.04 2.37
C GLY A 92 12.50 15.40 2.62
N GLN A 93 12.55 14.19 3.23
CA GLN A 93 13.79 13.40 3.26
C GLN A 93 14.23 13.06 1.84
N SER A 94 15.55 13.06 1.61
CA SER A 94 16.12 12.62 0.34
C SER A 94 15.82 11.13 0.10
N PHE A 95 15.45 10.79 -1.13
CA PHE A 95 15.38 9.41 -1.60
C PHE A 95 16.31 9.22 -2.80
N ILE A 96 16.57 7.97 -3.17
CA ILE A 96 17.44 7.60 -4.28
C ILE A 96 16.58 7.07 -5.42
N ILE A 97 16.93 7.46 -6.63
CA ILE A 97 16.44 6.84 -7.86
C ILE A 97 17.58 6.00 -8.43
N THR A 98 17.34 4.72 -8.70
CA THR A 98 18.33 3.85 -9.35
C THR A 98 18.44 4.16 -10.83
N ASN A 99 19.48 3.67 -11.52
CA ASN A 99 19.60 3.87 -12.97
C ASN A 99 18.45 3.24 -13.75
N ASN A 100 17.91 2.11 -13.28
CA ASN A 100 16.79 1.44 -13.92
C ASN A 100 15.51 2.29 -13.81
N GLU A 101 15.19 2.76 -12.60
CA GLU A 101 14.07 3.67 -12.35
C GLU A 101 14.20 5.00 -13.12
N TRP A 102 15.41 5.57 -13.18
CA TRP A 102 15.67 6.77 -13.95
C TRP A 102 15.36 6.57 -15.44
N SER A 103 15.79 5.44 -15.99
CA SER A 103 15.57 5.09 -17.40
C SER A 103 14.09 4.90 -17.68
N ALA A 104 13.39 4.12 -16.83
CA ALA A 104 11.95 3.93 -16.93
C ALA A 104 11.16 5.25 -16.81
N ALA A 105 11.54 6.14 -15.89
CA ALA A 105 10.90 7.45 -15.73
C ALA A 105 11.08 8.35 -16.95
N LYS A 106 12.24 8.27 -17.62
CA LYS A 106 12.51 8.99 -18.86
C LYS A 106 11.65 8.47 -20.01
N ASP A 107 11.55 7.15 -20.14
CA ASP A 107 10.83 6.50 -21.23
C ASP A 107 9.31 6.66 -21.11
N LYS A 108 8.77 6.53 -19.90
CA LYS A 108 7.32 6.64 -19.62
C LYS A 108 6.86 8.09 -19.44
N GLY A 109 7.77 9.00 -19.10
CA GLY A 109 7.52 10.45 -19.01
C GLY A 109 6.35 10.81 -18.09
N GLY A 110 5.31 11.43 -18.65
CA GLY A 110 4.13 11.89 -17.89
C GLY A 110 3.33 10.77 -17.22
N LYS A 111 3.48 9.53 -17.69
CA LYS A 111 2.84 8.33 -17.15
C LYS A 111 3.59 7.73 -15.94
N TYR A 112 4.78 8.24 -15.63
CA TYR A 112 5.59 7.76 -14.50
C TYR A 112 5.36 8.62 -13.25
N VAL A 113 5.14 7.96 -12.13
CA VAL A 113 4.82 8.59 -10.85
C VAL A 113 5.74 8.03 -9.75
N ILE A 114 6.39 8.92 -9.00
CA ILE A 114 7.02 8.52 -7.74
C ILE A 114 5.99 8.65 -6.63
N THR A 115 5.79 7.59 -5.87
CA THR A 115 4.90 7.52 -4.73
C THR A 115 5.71 7.53 -3.45
N ILE A 116 5.58 8.59 -2.66
CA ILE A 116 6.20 8.68 -1.34
C ILE A 116 5.21 8.21 -0.29
N ILE A 117 5.58 7.23 0.50
CA ILE A 117 4.75 6.65 1.56
C ILE A 117 5.44 6.80 2.91
N LYS A 118 4.67 7.25 3.91
CA LYS A 118 5.10 7.39 5.30
C LYS A 118 4.04 6.81 6.21
N GLN A 119 4.45 5.96 7.15
CA GLN A 119 3.61 5.53 8.25
C GLN A 119 3.86 6.40 9.49
N GLU A 120 2.80 6.87 10.13
CA GLU A 120 2.85 7.68 11.35
C GLU A 120 1.79 7.17 12.34
N GLY A 121 2.23 6.33 13.27
CA GLY A 121 1.33 5.64 14.19
C GLY A 121 0.34 4.74 13.45
N ASN A 122 -0.95 5.07 13.56
CA ASN A 122 -2.06 4.40 12.86
C ASN A 122 -2.45 5.08 11.53
N LYS A 123 -1.74 6.13 11.12
CA LYS A 123 -2.00 6.84 9.86
C LYS A 123 -1.00 6.42 8.80
N LEU A 124 -1.49 6.31 7.58
CA LEU A 124 -0.66 6.16 6.40
C LEU A 124 -0.80 7.41 5.54
N LYS A 125 0.31 8.07 5.24
CA LYS A 125 0.36 9.25 4.38
C LYS A 125 1.02 8.87 3.07
N VAL A 126 0.41 9.26 1.96
CA VAL A 126 0.88 8.94 0.62
C VAL A 126 0.84 10.19 -0.25
N ALA A 127 1.94 10.48 -0.95
CA ALA A 127 2.05 11.57 -1.91
C ALA A 127 2.43 11.02 -3.29
N PHE A 128 1.84 11.59 -4.35
CA PHE A 128 2.06 11.17 -5.73
C PHE A 128 2.72 12.29 -6.53
N LEU A 129 3.93 12.04 -7.00
CA LEU A 129 4.70 12.98 -7.80
C LEU A 129 4.71 12.55 -9.28
N LYS A 130 3.75 13.06 -10.04
CA LYS A 130 3.66 12.82 -11.49
C LYS A 130 4.79 13.53 -12.23
N ASN A 131 5.37 12.85 -13.22
CA ASN A 131 6.45 13.37 -14.07
C ASN A 131 7.66 13.89 -13.27
N PRO A 132 8.30 13.01 -12.47
CA PRO A 132 9.31 13.40 -11.50
C PRO A 132 10.53 14.06 -12.14
N LEU A 133 10.96 13.62 -13.32
CA LEU A 133 12.16 14.15 -13.98
C LEU A 133 12.01 15.62 -14.43
N LYS A 134 10.79 16.13 -14.59
CA LYS A 134 10.55 17.56 -14.87
C LYS A 134 10.39 18.41 -13.61
N LYS A 135 10.16 17.78 -12.44
CA LYS A 135 9.81 18.46 -11.19
C LYS A 135 10.88 18.39 -10.12
N LEU A 136 11.78 17.41 -10.21
CA LEU A 136 12.82 17.19 -9.23
C LEU A 136 14.17 17.67 -9.73
N ASN A 137 14.89 18.36 -8.87
CA ASN A 137 16.31 18.66 -9.05
C ASN A 137 17.11 17.50 -8.45
N MET A 138 17.64 16.64 -9.33
CA MET A 138 18.35 15.43 -8.93
C MET A 138 19.86 15.58 -9.15
N ASP A 139 20.63 15.34 -8.10
CA ASP A 139 22.08 15.24 -8.20
C ASP A 139 22.49 13.83 -8.64
N ARG A 140 23.14 13.71 -9.80
CA ARG A 140 23.75 12.45 -10.20
C ARG A 140 24.99 12.19 -9.33
N LYS A 141 24.94 11.14 -8.50
CA LYS A 141 26.07 10.69 -7.67
C LYS A 141 26.58 9.34 -8.19
N CYS A 142 27.88 9.24 -8.48
CA CYS A 142 28.53 7.95 -8.70
C CYS A 142 28.79 7.30 -7.32
N ARG A 143 28.18 6.16 -7.05
CA ARG A 143 28.21 5.55 -5.71
C ARG A 143 29.09 4.31 -5.57
N GLN A 144 29.45 3.63 -6.66
CA GLN A 144 30.22 2.40 -6.54
C GLN A 144 31.32 2.29 -7.59
N TRP A 145 32.51 2.04 -7.08
CA TRP A 145 33.65 1.53 -7.80
C TRP A 145 33.76 0.05 -7.49
N VAL A 146 34.01 -0.76 -8.51
CA VAL A 146 34.11 -2.21 -8.38
C VAL A 146 35.58 -2.60 -8.47
N TRP A 147 35.98 -3.56 -7.64
CA TRP A 147 37.29 -4.19 -7.69
C TRP A 147 37.14 -5.53 -8.41
N GLU A 148 37.87 -5.68 -9.51
CA GLU A 148 37.86 -6.88 -10.33
C GLU A 148 39.18 -7.63 -10.13
N CYS A 149 39.08 -8.94 -9.89
CA CYS A 149 40.23 -9.83 -9.83
C CYS A 149 40.23 -10.70 -11.09
N THR A 150 41.04 -10.33 -12.08
CA THR A 150 41.08 -11.01 -13.37
C THR A 150 41.82 -12.35 -13.33
N ASN A 151 42.66 -12.53 -12.31
CA ASN A 151 43.35 -13.79 -12.07
C ASN A 151 43.71 -13.92 -10.59
N TYR A 152 43.55 -15.12 -10.05
CA TYR A 152 43.92 -15.43 -8.68
C TYR A 152 44.50 -16.85 -8.61
N SER A 153 45.54 -17.01 -7.81
CA SER A 153 46.11 -18.32 -7.50
C SER A 153 45.33 -18.95 -6.34
N PHE A 154 45.07 -20.25 -6.43
CA PHE A 154 44.36 -20.99 -5.39
C PHE A 154 44.80 -22.46 -5.35
N ASP A 155 44.71 -23.05 -4.16
CA ASP A 155 44.90 -24.49 -3.94
C ASP A 155 43.54 -25.19 -3.88
N THR A 156 43.38 -26.31 -4.58
CA THR A 156 42.11 -27.06 -4.60
C THR A 156 42.11 -28.19 -3.60
N GLN A 157 40.93 -28.43 -3.02
CA GLN A 157 40.66 -29.62 -2.21
C GLN A 157 39.43 -30.34 -2.78
N VAL A 158 39.45 -31.67 -2.78
CA VAL A 158 38.42 -32.50 -3.41
C VAL A 158 37.75 -33.40 -2.37
N PHE A 159 36.42 -33.40 -2.37
CA PHE A 159 35.61 -34.22 -1.47
C PHE A 159 34.65 -35.11 -2.27
N LYS A 160 34.38 -36.32 -1.75
CA LYS A 160 33.40 -37.25 -2.35
C LYS A 160 32.02 -36.98 -1.76
N LEU A 161 31.02 -36.81 -2.63
CA LEU A 161 29.62 -36.73 -2.22
C LEU A 161 29.06 -38.14 -1.98
N SER A 162 28.38 -38.34 -0.86
CA SER A 162 27.64 -39.59 -0.60
C SER A 162 26.39 -39.66 -1.49
N LYS A 163 26.13 -40.83 -2.08
CA LYS A 163 24.85 -41.08 -2.74
C LYS A 163 23.78 -41.26 -1.65
N SER A 164 22.66 -40.56 -1.79
CA SER A 164 21.42 -40.84 -1.04
C SER A 164 20.87 -42.21 -1.42
#